data_AF-A0A972VLQ2-F1
#
_entry.id   AF-A0A972VLQ2-F1
#
_cell.length_a   1.000
_cell.length_b   1.000
_cell.length_c   1.000
_cell.angle_alpha   90.00
_cell.angle_beta   90.00
_cell.angle_gamma   90.00
#
_symmetry.space_group_name_H-M   'P 1'
#
loop_
_entity.id
_entity.type
_entity.pdbx_description
1 polymer ?
#
loop_
_entity_poly.entity_id
_entity_poly.type
_entity_poly.pdbx_seq_one_letter_code
_entity_poly.pdbx_strand_id
1 'polypeptide(L)' 'MMTVVEDVVKENNIDASIEKVDDIIEIMKYNVLSTPVLVVNEEITIKGRIPSKSEVLELLNN' A
#
# COMPACT_ATOMS: atom_id res chain seq x y z
N MET A 1 10.25 -3.43 -9.98
CA MET A 1 9.93 -1.99 -9.94
C MET A 1 9.74 -1.66 -8.47
N MET A 2 10.56 -0.77 -7.90
CA MET A 2 10.48 -0.42 -6.47
C MET A 2 9.22 0.43 -6.24
N THR A 3 8.37 0.06 -5.28
CA THR A 3 7.16 0.81 -4.95
C THR A 3 7.47 1.93 -3.96
N VAL A 4 6.68 3.01 -3.95
CA VAL A 4 6.83 4.10 -2.97
C VAL A 4 6.79 3.57 -1.53
N VAL A 5 6.03 2.50 -1.29
CA VAL A 5 5.90 1.84 0.02
C VAL A 5 7.20 1.14 0.43
N GLU A 6 7.81 0.36 -0.47
CA GLU A 6 9.08 -0.32 -0.19
C GLU A 6 10.21 0.66 0.14
N ASP A 7 10.26 1.80 -0.57
CA ASP A 7 11.23 2.86 -0.29
C ASP A 7 11.06 3.39 1.14
N VAL A 8 9.84 3.76 1.52
CA VAL A 8 9.55 4.36 2.83
C VAL A 8 9.85 3.38 3.95
N VAL A 9 9.47 2.11 3.81
CA VAL A 9 9.75 1.07 4.80
C VAL A 9 11.25 0.87 4.99
N LYS A 10 12.04 0.82 3.90
CA LYS A 10 13.50 0.67 3.96
C LYS A 10 14.20 1.90 4.51
N GLU A 11 13.84 3.09 4.05
CA GLU A 11 14.46 4.35 4.47
C GLU A 11 14.24 4.63 5.97
N ASN A 12 13.11 4.20 6.52
CA ASN A 12 12.73 4.45 7.91
C ASN A 12 12.91 3.23 8.84
N ASN A 13 13.46 2.12 8.34
CA ASN A 13 13.62 0.85 9.08
C ASN A 13 12.32 0.40 9.77
N ILE A 14 11.19 0.54 9.07
CA ILE A 14 9.88 0.11 9.57
C ILE A 14 9.80 -1.40 9.42
N ASP A 15 9.37 -2.11 10.46
CA ASP A 15 9.07 -3.54 10.36
C ASP A 15 7.66 -3.72 9.79
N ALA A 16 7.58 -3.92 8.47
CA ALA A 16 6.33 -4.10 7.75
C ALA A 16 6.42 -5.25 6.74
N SER A 17 5.39 -6.09 6.70
CA SER A 17 5.23 -7.09 5.65
C SER A 17 4.58 -6.45 4.43
N ILE A 18 5.31 -6.43 3.32
CA ILE A 18 4.80 -5.89 2.05
C ILE A 18 4.40 -7.06 1.16
N GLU A 19 3.12 -7.11 0.82
CA GLU A 19 2.58 -8.10 -0.12
C GLU A 19 2.06 -7.39 -1.38
N LYS A 20 2.48 -7.91 -2.54
CA LYS A 20 1.95 -7.45 -3.83
C LYS A 20 0.83 -8.40 -4.25
N VAL A 21 -0.40 -7.89 -4.26
CA VAL A 21 -1.56 -8.62 -4.75
C VAL A 21 -1.81 -8.27 -6.23
N ASP A 22 -1.69 -9.25 -7.12
CA ASP A 22 -2.04 -9.13 -8.55
C ASP A 22 -3.08 -10.15 -9.02
N ASP A 23 -3.53 -11.05 -8.14
CA ASP A 23 -4.66 -11.93 -8.41
C ASP A 23 -5.97 -11.13 -8.36
N ILE A 24 -6.73 -11.19 -9.45
CA ILE A 24 -7.99 -10.47 -9.57
C ILE A 24 -9.06 -10.94 -8.57
N ILE A 25 -9.03 -12.22 -8.18
CA ILE A 25 -9.95 -12.79 -7.18
C ILE A 25 -9.67 -12.15 -5.82
N GLU A 26 -8.40 -12.02 -5.46
CA GLU A 26 -7.97 -11.38 -4.21
C GLU A 26 -8.34 -9.89 -4.20
N ILE A 27 -8.10 -9.18 -5.30
CA ILE A 27 -8.46 -7.75 -5.43
C ILE A 27 -9.98 -7.55 -5.27
N MET A 28 -10.80 -8.42 -5.84
CA MET A 28 -12.26 -8.32 -5.72
C MET A 28 -12.76 -8.49 -4.28
N LYS A 29 -12.05 -9.23 -3.41
CA LYS A 29 -12.41 -9.35 -1.98
C LYS A 29 -12.36 -8.00 -1.26
N TYR A 30 -11.46 -7.12 -1.66
CA TYR A 30 -11.36 -5.75 -1.14
C TYR A 30 -12.41 -4.80 -1.76
N ASN A 31 -13.31 -5.30 -2.61
CA ASN A 31 -14.40 -4.57 -3.24
C ASN A 31 -13.94 -3.28 -3.95
N VAL A 32 -12.76 -3.35 -4.59
CA VAL A 32 -12.13 -2.21 -5.26
C VAL A 32 -12.45 -2.21 -6.75
N LEU A 33 -12.81 -1.02 -7.26
CA LEU A 33 -13.23 -0.83 -8.66
C LEU A 33 -12.07 -0.46 -9.60
N SER A 34 -10.95 -0.01 -9.05
CA SER A 34 -9.79 0.45 -9.82
C SER A 34 -8.50 0.28 -9.03
N THR A 35 -7.43 -0.07 -9.73
CA THR A 35 -6.05 -0.10 -9.23
C THR A 35 -5.27 1.09 -9.80
N PRO A 36 -4.21 1.59 -9.12
CA PRO A 36 -3.57 1.05 -7.91
C PRO A 36 -4.35 1.33 -6.60
N VAL A 37 -4.20 0.42 -5.64
CA VAL A 37 -4.81 0.47 -4.30
C VAL A 37 -3.73 0.17 -3.27
N LEU A 38 -3.75 0.86 -2.14
CA LEU A 38 -2.92 0.54 -0.98
C LEU A 38 -3.82 0.13 0.18
N VAL A 39 -3.48 -0.98 0.81
CA VAL A 39 -4.13 -1.49 2.03
C VAL A 39 -3.07 -1.51 3.13
N VAL A 40 -3.39 -0.97 4.29
CA VAL A 40 -2.54 -0.97 5.49
C VAL A 40 -3.39 -1.47 6.64
N ASN A 41 -2.90 -2.46 7.39
CA ASN A 41 -3.64 -3.05 8.53
C ASN A 41 -5.08 -3.48 8.15
N GLU A 42 -5.24 -4.15 7.00
CA GLU A 42 -6.53 -4.58 6.42
C GLU A 42 -7.50 -3.45 6.02
N GLU A 43 -7.10 -2.19 6.16
CA GLU A 43 -7.89 -1.02 5.76
C GLU A 43 -7.39 -0.41 4.44
N ILE A 44 -8.33 -0.05 3.56
CA ILE A 44 -7.99 0.60 2.29
C ILE A 44 -7.67 2.08 2.54
N THR A 45 -6.40 2.46 2.39
CA THR A 45 -5.91 3.82 2.64
C THR A 45 -5.86 4.68 1.38
N ILE A 46 -5.46 4.09 0.24
CA ILE A 46 -5.33 4.81 -1.04
C ILE A 46 -6.09 4.07 -2.14
N LYS A 47 -6.82 4.81 -2.97
CA LYS A 47 -7.60 4.28 -4.11
C LYS A 47 -7.32 5.11 -5.36
N GLY A 48 -6.94 4.45 -6.45
CA GLY A 48 -6.87 5.03 -7.80
C GLY A 48 -5.73 6.02 -8.05
N ARG A 49 -4.72 6.10 -7.17
CA ARG A 49 -3.54 6.96 -7.35
C ARG A 49 -2.30 6.43 -6.63
N ILE A 50 -1.15 6.98 -6.98
CA ILE A 50 0.12 6.72 -6.29
C ILE A 50 0.28 7.77 -5.16
N PRO A 51 0.47 7.37 -3.89
CA PRO A 51 0.69 8.29 -2.79
C PRO A 51 2.11 8.89 -2.81
N SER A 52 2.32 9.96 -2.03
CA SER A 52 3.66 10.52 -1.80
C SER A 52 4.41 9.75 -0.71
N LYS A 53 5.75 9.84 -0.66
CA LYS A 53 6.55 9.19 0.41
C LYS A 53 6.12 9.66 1.81
N SER A 54 5.87 10.95 1.99
CA SER A 54 5.43 11.54 3.27
C SER A 54 4.08 10.99 3.72
N GLU A 55 3.11 10.89 2.80
CA GLU A 55 1.79 10.34 3.08
C GLU A 55 1.86 8.86 3.49
N VAL A 56 2.68 8.06 2.80
CA VAL A 56 2.87 6.65 3.18
C VAL A 56 3.51 6.54 4.57
N LEU A 57 4.48 7.39 4.90
CA LEU A 57 5.11 7.39 6.22
C LEU A 57 4.10 7.72 7.34
N GLU A 58 3.19 8.68 7.11
CA GLU A 58 2.12 8.98 8.06
C GLU A 58 1.16 7.79 8.24
N LEU A 59 0.81 7.10 7.15
CA LEU A 59 -0.07 5.93 7.19
C LEU A 59 0.54 4.73 7.92
N LEU A 60 1.86 4.56 7.87
CA LEU A 60 2.58 3.45 8.51
C LEU A 60 2.93 3.69 9.98
N ASN A 61 2.86 4.94 10.46
CA ASN A 61 3.17 5.32 11.84
C ASN A 61 1.93 5.46 12.75
N ASN A 62 0.72 5.34 12.19
CA ASN A 62 -0.55 5.36 12.93
C ASN A 62 -0.94 3.94 13.38
#